data_AF-A0A455U8R6-F1
#
_entry.id   AF-A0A455U8R6-F1
#
_cell.length_a   1.000
_cell.length_b   1.000
_cell.length_c   1.000
_cell.angle_alpha   90.00
_cell.angle_beta   90.00
_cell.angle_gamma   90.00
#
_symmetry.space_group_name_H-M   'P 1'
#
loop_
_entity.id
_entity.type
_entity.pdbx_description
1 polymer ?
#
loop_
_entity_poly.entity_id
_entity_poly.type
_entity_poly.pdbx_seq_one_letter_code
_entity_poly.pdbx_strand_id
1 'polypeptide(L)'
;MVDDLDLQVTGSLSDYNAQLAMAVEGPSLPLTQINVSGEGDLEQFSWQPLTLAVDESSLRSEGSISWVARYRSIRLFVWISLTLPISLTS
;
A
#
# COMPACT_ATOMS: atom_id res chain seq x y z
N MET A 1 4.19 -7.65 12.91
CA MET A 1 3.95 -8.97 12.29
C MET A 1 3.10 -8.76 11.06
N VAL A 2 3.31 -9.57 10.02
CA VAL A 2 2.43 -9.63 8.84
C VAL A 2 1.87 -11.04 8.79
N ASP A 3 0.56 -11.17 8.64
CA ASP A 3 -0.15 -12.43 8.55
C ASP A 3 -1.24 -12.37 7.46
N ASP A 4 -1.88 -13.50 7.16
CA ASP A 4 -3.00 -13.61 6.21
C ASP A 4 -2.70 -13.00 4.83
N LEU A 5 -1.48 -13.22 4.33
CA LEU A 5 -1.04 -12.70 3.05
C LEU A 5 -1.75 -13.42 1.89
N ASP A 6 -2.64 -12.73 1.19
CA ASP A 6 -3.29 -13.20 -0.03
C ASP A 6 -2.96 -12.28 -1.21
N LEU A 7 -2.46 -12.87 -2.29
CA LEU A 7 -2.11 -12.16 -3.52
C LEU A 7 -2.90 -12.75 -4.69
N GLN A 8 -3.74 -11.92 -5.28
CA GLN A 8 -4.49 -12.25 -6.49
C GLN A 8 -3.96 -11.42 -7.65
N VAL A 9 -3.60 -12.09 -8.74
CA VAL A 9 -3.11 -11.45 -9.96
C VAL A 9 -3.97 -11.90 -11.13
N THR A 10 -4.41 -10.95 -11.94
CA THR A 10 -5.25 -11.19 -13.12
C THR A 10 -4.67 -10.46 -14.32
N GLY A 11 -4.88 -11.02 -15.52
CA GLY A 11 -4.31 -10.47 -16.75
C GLY A 11 -3.00 -11.16 -17.16
N SER A 12 -2.07 -10.39 -17.72
CA SER A 12 -0.79 -10.89 -18.25
C SER A 12 0.38 -10.19 -17.58
N LEU A 13 1.58 -10.78 -17.58
CA LEU A 13 2.74 -10.14 -16.95
C LEU A 13 3.14 -8.80 -17.60
N SER A 14 2.71 -8.54 -18.83
CA SER A 14 2.94 -7.26 -19.52
C SER A 14 1.91 -6.18 -19.16
N ASP A 15 0.78 -6.58 -18.56
CA ASP A 15 -0.33 -5.72 -18.16
C ASP A 15 -1.24 -6.55 -17.22
N TYR A 16 -0.97 -6.44 -15.91
CA TYR A 16 -1.72 -7.17 -14.88
C TYR A 16 -2.38 -6.21 -13.90
N ASN A 17 -3.48 -6.69 -13.31
CA ASN A 17 -4.08 -6.14 -12.11
C ASN A 17 -3.74 -7.05 -10.94
N ALA A 18 -3.29 -6.47 -9.83
CA ALA A 18 -3.01 -7.20 -8.60
C ALA A 18 -3.82 -6.65 -7.42
N GLN A 19 -4.25 -7.56 -6.56
CA GLN A 19 -4.87 -7.28 -5.27
C GLN A 19 -4.09 -8.02 -4.21
N LEU A 20 -3.63 -7.29 -3.20
CA LEU A 20 -2.86 -7.81 -2.08
C LEU A 20 -3.61 -7.52 -0.79
N ALA A 21 -4.08 -8.57 -0.12
CA ALA A 21 -4.66 -8.49 1.21
C ALA A 21 -3.66 -8.99 2.24
N MET A 22 -3.55 -8.29 3.37
CA MET A 22 -2.71 -8.71 4.49
C MET A 22 -3.21 -8.13 5.80
N ALA A 23 -2.97 -8.86 6.89
CA ALA A 23 -3.13 -8.36 8.25
C ALA A 23 -1.78 -7.89 8.78
N VAL A 24 -1.72 -6.67 9.32
CA VAL A 24 -0.50 -6.09 9.88
C VAL A 24 -0.74 -5.64 11.33
N GLU A 25 0.17 -6.00 12.22
CA GLU A 25 0.18 -5.58 13.62
C GLU A 25 1.58 -5.04 13.98
N GLY A 26 1.64 -3.97 14.78
CA GLY A 26 2.89 -3.37 15.21
C GLY A 26 2.77 -2.67 16.57
N PRO A 27 3.89 -2.20 17.15
CA PRO A 27 3.91 -1.61 18.49
C PRO A 27 2.93 -0.44 18.71
N SER A 28 2.63 0.30 17.64
CA SER A 28 1.70 1.43 17.62
C SER A 28 0.59 1.26 16.58
N LEU A 29 0.43 0.06 16.03
CA LEU A 29 -0.56 -0.25 15.00
C LEU A 29 -1.35 -1.47 15.47
N PRO A 30 -2.64 -1.31 15.85
CA PRO A 30 -3.48 -2.46 16.15
C PRO A 30 -3.59 -3.38 14.93
N LEU A 31 -4.06 -4.62 15.12
CA LEU A 31 -4.30 -5.54 14.01
C LEU A 31 -5.16 -4.87 12.93
N THR A 32 -4.53 -4.54 11.80
CA THR A 32 -5.12 -3.75 10.73
C THR A 32 -5.13 -4.56 9.44
N GLN A 33 -6.30 -4.68 8.85
CA GLN A 33 -6.47 -5.28 7.53
C GLN A 33 -6.13 -4.27 6.45
N ILE A 34 -5.17 -4.60 5.59
CA ILE A 34 -4.70 -3.75 4.50
C ILE A 34 -5.05 -4.45 3.18
N ASN A 35 -5.71 -3.71 2.28
CA ASN A 35 -6.03 -4.17 0.93
C ASN A 35 -5.43 -3.19 -0.07
N VAL A 36 -4.44 -3.65 -0.83
CA VAL A 36 -3.76 -2.86 -1.86
C VAL A 36 -4.19 -3.38 -3.23
N SER A 37 -4.81 -2.52 -4.03
CA SER A 37 -5.09 -2.79 -5.44
C SER A 37 -4.17 -1.95 -6.33
N GLY A 38 -3.81 -2.48 -7.49
CA GLY A 38 -3.00 -1.74 -8.44
C GLY A 38 -2.84 -2.47 -9.76
N GLU A 39 -2.10 -1.82 -10.65
CA GLU A 39 -1.77 -2.30 -11.98
C GLU A 39 -0.27 -2.21 -12.23
N GLY A 40 0.23 -3.09 -13.09
CA GLY A 40 1.66 -3.12 -13.36
C GLY A 40 2.03 -4.01 -14.53
N ASP A 41 3.35 -4.06 -14.74
CA ASP A 41 4.02 -4.84 -15.75
C ASP A 41 5.32 -5.43 -15.16
N LEU A 42 6.18 -5.99 -16.03
CA LEU A 42 7.45 -6.59 -15.61
C LEU A 42 8.46 -5.60 -15.03
N GLU A 43 8.25 -4.30 -15.17
CA GLU A 43 9.18 -3.24 -14.78
C GLU A 43 8.65 -2.37 -13.64
N GLN A 44 7.34 -2.33 -13.41
CA GLN A 44 6.72 -1.44 -12.45
C GLN A 44 5.37 -1.94 -11.92
N PHE A 45 4.98 -1.39 -10.76
CA PHE A 45 3.65 -1.52 -10.20
C PHE A 45 3.21 -0.19 -9.59
N SER A 46 1.98 0.21 -9.87
CA SER A 46 1.37 1.41 -9.31
C SER A 46 0.11 1.00 -8.54
N TRP A 47 0.07 1.32 -7.25
CA TRP A 47 -1.12 1.05 -6.45
C TRP A 47 -2.06 2.24 -6.46
N GLN A 48 -3.35 1.91 -6.45
CA GLN A 48 -4.43 2.86 -6.26
C GLN A 48 -4.37 3.47 -4.86
N PRO A 49 -4.96 4.64 -4.64
CA PRO A 49 -4.93 5.28 -3.34
C PRO A 49 -5.50 4.39 -2.23
N LEU A 50 -4.65 4.01 -1.29
CA LEU A 50 -4.97 3.26 -0.10
C LEU A 50 -5.30 4.25 1.02
N THR A 51 -6.45 4.08 1.67
CA THR A 51 -6.79 4.83 2.89
C THR A 51 -6.88 3.86 4.05
N LEU A 52 -6.11 4.10 5.10
CA LEU A 52 -6.11 3.36 6.35
C LEU A 52 -6.66 4.26 7.45
N ALA A 53 -7.67 3.76 8.17
CA ALA A 53 -8.14 4.39 9.40
C ALA A 53 -7.50 3.65 10.58
N VAL A 54 -6.81 4.40 11.45
CA VAL A 54 -6.21 3.88 12.68
C VAL A 54 -6.71 4.76 13.81
N ASP A 55 -7.61 4.19 14.63
CA ASP A 55 -8.36 4.92 15.64
C ASP A 55 -9.03 6.18 15.04
N GLU A 56 -8.69 7.36 15.55
CA GLU A 56 -9.22 8.64 15.07
C GLU A 56 -8.37 9.27 13.93
N SER A 57 -7.28 8.61 13.53
CA SER A 57 -6.38 9.10 12.50
C SER A 57 -6.66 8.42 11.15
N SER A 58 -6.39 9.13 10.07
CA SER A 58 -6.41 8.53 8.73
C SER A 58 -5.10 8.75 7.99
N LEU A 59 -4.64 7.71 7.32
CA LEU A 59 -3.48 7.69 6.46
C LEU A 59 -3.93 7.42 5.04
N ARG A 60 -3.60 8.30 4.09
CA ARG A 60 -3.78 8.02 2.67
C ARG A 60 -2.41 7.84 2.02
N SER A 61 -2.22 6.75 1.31
CA SER A 61 -1.01 6.50 0.52
C SER A 61 -1.37 6.17 -0.93
N GLU A 62 -0.57 6.67 -1.86
CA GLU A 62 -0.62 6.30 -3.28
C GLU A 62 0.80 6.35 -3.82
N GLY A 63 1.09 5.58 -4.86
CA GLY A 63 2.43 5.54 -5.38
C GLY A 63 2.72 4.46 -6.38
N SER A 64 4.00 4.40 -6.74
CA SER A 64 4.53 3.42 -7.66
C SER A 64 5.91 2.95 -7.23
N ILE A 65 6.19 1.71 -7.60
CA ILE A 65 7.49 1.08 -7.45
C ILE A 65 7.95 0.63 -8.83
N SER A 66 9.20 0.96 -9.17
CA SER A 66 9.82 0.56 -10.43
C SER A 66 11.09 -0.22 -10.15
N TRP A 67 11.23 -1.38 -10.79
CA TRP A 67 12.38 -2.28 -10.73
C TRP A 67 12.90 -2.54 -12.14
N VAL A 68 13.34 -1.48 -12.82
CA VAL A 68 13.85 -1.58 -14.20
C VAL A 68 14.97 -2.62 -14.27
N ALA A 69 14.79 -3.69 -15.05
CA ALA A 69 15.72 -4.82 -15.12
C ALA A 69 17.15 -4.42 -15.54
N ARG A 70 17.30 -3.22 -16.13
CA ARG A 70 18.56 -2.73 -16.71
C ARG A 70 19.50 -2.03 -15.72
N TYR A 71 18.99 -1.46 -14.64
CA TYR A 71 19.81 -0.79 -13.63
C TYR A 71 19.30 -1.21 -12.26
N ARG A 72 20.17 -1.91 -11.50
CA ARG A 72 19.93 -2.50 -10.16
C ARG A 72 19.50 -1.47 -9.11
N SER A 73 18.37 -0.82 -9.28
CA SER A 73 17.88 0.24 -8.42
C SER A 73 16.36 0.16 -8.41
N ILE A 74 15.82 -0.17 -7.24
CA ILE A 74 14.39 -0.04 -6.95
C ILE A 74 14.14 1.43 -6.65
N ARG A 75 13.19 2.05 -7.37
CA ARG A 75 12.70 3.39 -7.02
C ARG A 75 11.29 3.27 -6.46
N LEU A 76 11.07 3.95 -5.35
CA LEU A 76 9.79 4.01 -4.66
C LEU A 76 9.35 5.47 -4.60
N PHE A 77 8.16 5.77 -5.12
CA PHE A 77 7.51 7.05 -4.96
C PHE A 77 6.24 6.84 -4.15
N VAL A 78 6.13 7.48 -2.99
CA VAL A 78 4.94 7.43 -2.13
C VAL A 78 4.53 8.84 -1.78
N TRP A 79 3.27 9.16 -2.01
CA TRP A 79 2.62 10.32 -1.40
C TRP A 79 1.85 9.86 -0.18
N ILE A 80 2.15 10.46 0.97
CA ILE A 80 1.49 10.16 2.24
C ILE A 80 0.82 11.44 2.76
N SER A 81 -0.47 11.37 3.07
CA SER A 81 -1.15 12.38 3.89
C SER A 81 -1.67 11.76 5.18
N LEU A 82 -1.47 12.46 6.30
CA LEU A 82 -1.93 12.09 7.63
C LEU A 82 -2.94 13.11 8.12
N THR A 83 -4.11 12.65 8.53
CA THR A 83 -5.11 13.47 9.21
C THR A 83 -5.17 13.05 10.68
N LEU A 84 -4.94 14.00 11.58
CA LEU A 84 -5.02 13.81 13.04
C LEU A 84 -6.32 14.42 13.58
N PRO A 85 -6.94 13.81 14.60
CA PRO A 85 -8.05 14.44 15.31
C PRO A 85 -7.54 15.71 16.00
N ILE A 86 -8.29 16.80 15.87
CA ILE A 86 -8.00 18.03 16.60
C ILE A 86 -8.62 17.87 17.99
N SER A 87 -7.81 17.56 19.00
CA SER A 87 -8.27 17.57 20.40
C SER A 87 -8.50 19.01 20.86
N LEU A 88 -9.74 19.49 20.79
CA LEU A 88 -10.16 20.70 21.48
C LEU A 88 -10.31 20.36 22.97
N THR A 89 -9.21 20.46 23.74
CA THR A 89 -9.32 20.44 25.20
C THR A 89 -9.99 21.73 25.66
N SER A 90 -11.23 21.61 26.13
CA SER A 90 -11.95 22.67 26.87
C SER A 90 -11.49 22.76 28.32
#